data_AF-A0AA35XVX2-F1
#
_entry.id   AF-A0AA35XVX2-F1
#
_cell.length_a   1.000
_cell.length_b   1.000
_cell.length_c   1.000
_cell.angle_alpha   90.00
_cell.angle_beta   90.00
_cell.angle_gamma   90.00
#
_symmetry.space_group_name_H-M   'P 1'
#
loop_
_entity.id
_entity.type
_entity.pdbx_description
1 polymer ?
#
loop_
_entity_poly.entity_id
_entity_poly.type
_entity_poly.pdbx_seq_one_letter_code
_entity_poly.pdbx_strand_id
1 'polypeptide(L)'
;MTEAKPRRKVTINTLLKKMKTGEPITQLAAYDYRTAVVSDRLGMDILCVSDTGGMILFGHQSTVSVSFEEVMMMSQAIDRGSKYGLRMVDMPYWSFHVSKEQAIENAGRFVHEANAEVMKCEGNRHHAPNIEAIVNAGIPVQGHIGITPMRMPQLGGFIAQGKTAHRAKELIDDAKAMYDAGCFSILCEVTTSEVAEYLAEILPVPVISLGAGNCADGVHIISSDLFHLWEEHVPKHSRIYTDLIPIMEDVITRYMDDVKTRNYPGPENTINMPEDELRQFAKDMKWERKLEELG
;
A
#
# COMPACT_ATOMS: atom_id res chain seq x y z
N MET A 1 15.46 -24.68 21.40
CA MET A 1 14.85 -23.67 20.51
C MET A 1 15.98 -22.77 20.04
N THR A 2 16.41 -22.90 18.79
CA THR A 2 17.44 -22.01 18.23
C THR A 2 16.89 -20.59 18.21
N GLU A 3 17.53 -19.66 18.90
CA GLU A 3 17.20 -18.22 18.80
C GLU A 3 17.14 -17.84 17.32
N ALA A 4 15.96 -17.41 16.87
CA ALA A 4 15.79 -16.92 15.52
C ALA A 4 16.72 -15.72 15.35
N LYS A 5 17.61 -15.77 14.34
CA LYS A 5 18.50 -14.65 14.04
C LYS A 5 17.66 -13.38 13.85
N PRO A 6 18.08 -12.23 14.41
CA PRO A 6 17.33 -10.99 14.29
C PRO A 6 17.13 -10.63 12.82
N ARG A 7 15.88 -10.30 12.44
CA ARG A 7 15.51 -9.94 11.07
C ARG A 7 16.33 -8.72 10.64
N ARG A 8 16.88 -8.77 9.43
CA ARG A 8 17.62 -7.65 8.83
C ARG A 8 16.68 -6.81 7.96
N LYS A 9 17.01 -5.52 7.85
CA LYS A 9 16.36 -4.61 6.90
C LYS A 9 16.51 -5.15 5.47
N VAL A 10 15.42 -5.15 4.72
CA VAL A 10 15.40 -5.47 3.29
C VAL A 10 15.97 -4.28 2.54
N THR A 11 16.90 -4.56 1.63
CA THR A 11 17.58 -3.56 0.81
C THR A 11 17.45 -3.95 -0.66
N ILE A 12 17.76 -3.04 -1.58
CA ILE A 12 17.84 -3.36 -3.02
C ILE A 12 18.77 -4.56 -3.27
N ASN A 13 19.89 -4.66 -2.56
CA ASN A 13 20.80 -5.82 -2.66
C ASN A 13 20.16 -7.12 -2.17
N THR A 14 19.27 -7.05 -1.16
CA THR A 14 18.48 -8.22 -0.72
C THR A 14 17.56 -8.68 -1.86
N LEU A 15 16.87 -7.75 -2.51
CA LEU A 15 15.95 -8.05 -3.62
C LEU A 15 16.68 -8.62 -4.85
N LEU A 16 17.80 -8.01 -5.24
CA LEU A 16 18.66 -8.52 -6.31
C LEU A 16 19.20 -9.92 -6.02
N LYS A 17 19.51 -10.22 -4.75
CA LYS A 17 19.90 -11.56 -4.34
C LYS A 17 18.74 -12.54 -4.50
N LYS A 18 17.54 -12.17 -4.04
CA LYS A 18 16.33 -12.99 -4.15
C LYS A 18 16.04 -13.38 -5.60
N MET A 19 16.05 -12.40 -6.52
CA MET A 19 15.98 -12.59 -7.97
C MET A 19 17.01 -13.62 -8.45
N LYS A 20 18.31 -13.41 -8.16
CA LYS A 20 19.40 -14.31 -8.60
C LYS A 20 19.29 -15.74 -8.05
N THR A 21 18.66 -15.91 -6.88
CA THR A 21 18.48 -17.23 -6.25
C THR A 21 17.11 -17.85 -6.57
N GLY A 22 16.25 -17.17 -7.33
CA GLY A 22 14.89 -17.63 -7.62
C GLY A 22 13.94 -17.62 -6.41
N GLU A 23 14.25 -16.83 -5.38
CA GLU A 23 13.35 -16.63 -4.24
C GLU A 23 12.34 -15.51 -4.58
N PRO A 24 11.03 -15.75 -4.60
CA PRO A 24 10.06 -14.72 -5.00
C PRO A 24 10.05 -13.50 -4.05
N ILE A 25 10.04 -12.30 -4.64
CA ILE A 25 9.89 -11.04 -3.92
C ILE A 25 8.40 -10.79 -3.60
N THR A 26 8.12 -10.47 -2.34
CA THR A 26 6.78 -10.14 -1.85
C THR A 26 6.63 -8.64 -1.66
N GLN A 27 5.72 -8.03 -2.42
CA GLN A 27 5.43 -6.60 -2.35
C GLN A 27 3.95 -6.39 -2.07
N LEU A 28 3.65 -5.54 -1.09
CA LEU A 28 2.27 -5.26 -0.69
C LEU A 28 2.04 -3.75 -0.71
N ALA A 29 0.96 -3.31 -1.36
CA ALA A 29 0.49 -1.95 -1.17
C ALA A 29 -0.08 -1.82 0.25
N ALA A 30 0.38 -0.83 1.01
CA ALA A 30 -0.08 -0.55 2.36
C ALA A 30 -0.24 0.96 2.54
N TYR A 31 -1.30 1.38 3.24
CA TYR A 31 -1.66 2.79 3.36
C TYR A 31 -1.93 3.24 4.80
N ASP A 32 -1.79 2.34 5.79
CA ASP A 32 -1.95 2.64 7.21
C ASP A 32 -0.91 1.95 8.12
N TYR A 33 -0.80 2.47 9.34
CA TYR A 33 0.14 2.00 10.35
C TYR A 33 -0.04 0.52 10.74
N ARG A 34 -1.28 0.03 10.87
CA ARG A 34 -1.53 -1.33 11.36
C ARG A 34 -1.24 -2.36 10.28
N THR A 35 -1.60 -2.09 9.03
CA THR A 35 -1.22 -2.92 7.90
C THR A 35 0.30 -3.01 7.78
N ALA A 36 1.02 -1.89 7.96
CA ALA A 36 2.49 -1.88 7.99
C ALA A 36 3.06 -2.75 9.12
N VAL A 37 2.60 -2.58 10.37
CA VAL A 37 3.09 -3.34 11.53
C VAL A 37 2.92 -4.85 11.33
N VAL A 38 1.75 -5.28 10.85
CA VAL A 38 1.47 -6.70 10.67
C VAL A 38 2.33 -7.26 9.53
N SER A 39 2.37 -6.59 8.40
CA SER A 39 3.12 -7.04 7.22
C SER A 39 4.63 -7.06 7.46
N ASP A 40 5.15 -6.04 8.14
CA ASP A 40 6.55 -5.97 8.55
C ASP A 40 6.90 -7.00 9.64
N ARG A 41 5.96 -7.40 10.49
CA ARG A 41 6.21 -8.51 11.41
C ARG A 41 6.27 -9.86 10.68
N LEU A 42 5.47 -10.02 9.63
CA LEU A 42 5.32 -11.29 8.91
C LEU A 42 6.41 -11.58 7.88
N GLY A 43 7.27 -10.61 7.56
CA GLY A 43 8.35 -10.87 6.61
C GLY A 43 8.21 -10.18 5.25
N MET A 44 7.21 -9.33 5.03
CA MET A 44 7.00 -8.66 3.74
C MET A 44 8.27 -7.95 3.26
N ASP A 45 8.68 -8.17 2.01
CA ASP A 45 9.94 -7.62 1.50
C ASP A 45 9.82 -6.12 1.25
N ILE A 46 8.73 -5.70 0.60
CA ILE A 46 8.47 -4.31 0.23
C ILE A 46 7.08 -3.88 0.71
N LEU A 47 7.02 -2.75 1.40
CA LEU A 47 5.78 -2.07 1.75
C LEU A 47 5.67 -0.80 0.92
N CYS A 48 4.74 -0.81 -0.02
CA CYS A 48 4.53 0.26 -0.98
C CYS A 48 3.35 1.11 -0.56
N VAL A 49 3.55 2.38 -0.26
CA VAL A 49 2.47 3.36 -0.18
C VAL A 49 1.96 3.55 -1.60
N SER A 50 0.76 3.06 -1.89
CA SER A 50 0.12 3.25 -3.18
C SER A 50 -0.88 4.39 -3.11
N ASP A 51 -0.92 5.21 -4.16
CA ASP A 51 -1.96 6.22 -4.38
C ASP A 51 -3.38 5.62 -4.47
N THR A 52 -3.51 4.35 -4.81
CA THR A 52 -4.77 3.57 -4.67
C THR A 52 -5.32 3.65 -3.24
N GLY A 53 -4.46 3.83 -2.23
CA GLY A 53 -4.86 4.08 -0.85
C GLY A 53 -5.79 5.28 -0.70
N GLY A 54 -5.71 6.30 -1.56
CA GLY A 54 -6.64 7.42 -1.55
C GLY A 54 -8.06 7.02 -1.97
N MET A 55 -8.19 6.06 -2.89
CA MET A 55 -9.50 5.52 -3.26
C MET A 55 -10.09 4.70 -2.12
N ILE A 56 -9.27 3.84 -1.51
CA ILE A 56 -9.71 2.92 -0.45
C ILE A 56 -9.99 3.62 0.87
N LEU A 57 -9.08 4.51 1.32
CA LEU A 57 -9.19 5.17 2.63
C LEU A 57 -10.05 6.43 2.58
N PHE A 58 -9.98 7.19 1.48
CA PHE A 58 -10.57 8.53 1.41
C PHE A 58 -11.72 8.63 0.39
N GLY A 59 -12.05 7.55 -0.31
CA GLY A 59 -13.20 7.49 -1.21
C GLY A 59 -13.01 8.25 -2.54
N HIS A 60 -11.76 8.51 -2.93
CA HIS A 60 -11.47 9.10 -4.24
C HIS A 60 -11.97 8.19 -5.37
N GLN A 61 -12.54 8.79 -6.42
CA GLN A 61 -13.04 8.05 -7.58
C GLN A 61 -11.92 7.60 -8.52
N SER A 62 -10.72 8.16 -8.39
CA SER A 62 -9.55 7.86 -9.22
C SER A 62 -8.27 8.22 -8.48
N THR A 63 -7.16 7.53 -8.77
CA THR A 63 -5.82 7.89 -8.27
C THR A 63 -5.35 9.26 -8.75
N VAL A 64 -5.93 9.80 -9.84
CA VAL A 64 -5.62 11.14 -10.36
C VAL A 64 -6.05 12.26 -9.40
N SER A 65 -7.09 12.04 -8.58
CA SER A 65 -7.56 13.04 -7.60
C SER A 65 -6.84 12.96 -6.26
N VAL A 66 -5.98 11.96 -6.07
CA VAL A 66 -5.22 11.78 -4.83
C VAL A 66 -4.09 12.79 -4.78
N SER A 67 -4.05 13.56 -3.71
CA SER A 67 -3.08 14.63 -3.52
C SER A 67 -1.73 14.12 -3.04
N PHE A 68 -0.69 14.93 -3.28
CA PHE A 68 0.65 14.68 -2.73
C PHE A 68 0.62 14.52 -1.20
N GLU A 69 -0.16 15.36 -0.52
CA GLU A 69 -0.18 15.37 0.95
C GLU A 69 -0.94 14.18 1.56
N GLU A 70 -1.92 13.63 0.86
CA GLU A 70 -2.55 12.36 1.26
C GLU A 70 -1.55 11.19 1.16
N VAL A 71 -0.77 11.12 0.09
CA VAL A 71 0.31 10.12 -0.04
C VAL A 71 1.40 10.34 1.01
N MET A 72 1.72 11.60 1.34
CA MET A 72 2.68 11.94 2.40
C MET A 72 2.20 11.43 3.75
N MET A 73 0.93 11.68 4.10
CA MET A 73 0.34 11.22 5.36
C MET A 73 0.37 9.69 5.47
N MET A 74 -0.01 8.98 4.40
CA MET A 74 0.08 7.52 4.35
C MET A 74 1.54 7.05 4.51
N SER A 75 2.48 7.71 3.86
CA SER A 75 3.92 7.37 3.94
C SER A 75 4.48 7.50 5.34
N GLN A 76 4.14 8.57 6.05
CA GLN A 76 4.51 8.74 7.46
C GLN A 76 3.89 7.67 8.35
N ALA A 77 2.68 7.17 8.03
CA ALA A 77 2.08 6.06 8.76
C ALA A 77 2.85 4.74 8.55
N ILE A 78 3.30 4.47 7.32
CA ILE A 78 4.11 3.29 7.00
C ILE A 78 5.50 3.38 7.64
N ASP A 79 6.15 4.54 7.67
CA ASP A 79 7.43 4.72 8.37
C ASP A 79 7.34 4.35 9.85
N ARG A 80 6.29 4.82 10.54
CA ARG A 80 6.06 4.47 11.94
C ARG A 80 5.82 2.97 12.15
N GLY A 81 5.23 2.29 11.17
CA GLY A 81 4.81 0.89 11.28
C GLY A 81 5.82 -0.14 10.75
N SER A 82 6.78 0.26 9.92
CA SER A 82 7.72 -0.63 9.24
C SER A 82 9.16 -0.41 9.68
N LYS A 83 9.77 -1.49 10.18
CA LYS A 83 11.18 -1.53 10.59
C LYS A 83 12.07 -2.29 9.61
N TYR A 84 11.57 -3.35 8.97
CA TYR A 84 12.41 -4.28 8.20
C TYR A 84 12.11 -4.29 6.69
N GLY A 85 10.85 -4.23 6.26
CA GLY A 85 10.48 -4.18 4.85
C GLY A 85 10.97 -2.89 4.21
N LEU A 86 11.37 -2.95 2.94
CA LEU A 86 11.80 -1.78 2.17
C LEU A 86 10.60 -0.86 1.96
N ARG A 87 10.71 0.41 2.40
CA ARG A 87 9.60 1.37 2.34
C ARG A 87 9.64 2.09 1.01
N MET A 88 8.58 1.89 0.23
CA MET A 88 8.41 2.44 -1.09
C MET A 88 7.20 3.36 -1.11
N VAL A 89 7.26 4.42 -1.92
CA VAL A 89 6.15 5.36 -2.07
C VAL A 89 5.88 5.59 -3.55
N ASP A 90 4.62 5.46 -3.96
CA ASP A 90 4.16 5.91 -5.26
C ASP A 90 4.32 7.43 -5.37
N MET A 91 4.99 7.88 -6.42
CA MET A 91 4.97 9.29 -6.78
C MET A 91 3.59 9.61 -7.36
N PRO A 92 2.73 10.38 -6.66
CA PRO A 92 1.33 10.57 -7.07
C PRO A 92 1.22 11.33 -8.39
N TYR A 93 0.01 11.34 -8.96
CA TYR A 93 -0.26 12.05 -10.20
C TYR A 93 0.28 13.49 -10.16
N TRP A 94 0.84 13.93 -11.29
CA TRP A 94 1.42 15.26 -11.47
C TRP A 94 2.67 15.59 -10.62
N SER A 95 3.16 14.68 -9.77
CA SER A 95 4.29 14.96 -8.86
C SER A 95 5.68 14.89 -9.50
N PHE A 96 5.84 14.22 -10.65
CA PHE A 96 7.12 14.11 -11.37
C PHE A 96 6.99 14.34 -12.88
N HIS A 97 5.85 14.88 -13.32
CA HIS A 97 5.50 14.97 -14.74
C HIS A 97 5.98 16.28 -15.37
N VAL A 98 6.07 17.38 -14.60
CA VAL A 98 6.26 18.72 -15.15
C VAL A 98 7.72 18.99 -15.53
N SER A 99 8.66 18.67 -14.65
CA SER A 99 10.08 18.87 -14.90
C SER A 99 10.94 17.95 -14.03
N LYS A 100 12.24 17.88 -14.36
CA LYS A 100 13.25 17.15 -13.57
C LYS A 100 13.37 17.72 -12.15
N GLU A 101 13.35 19.04 -12.02
CA GLU A 101 13.44 19.75 -10.74
C GLU A 101 12.23 19.44 -9.86
N GLN A 102 11.02 19.45 -10.42
CA GLN A 102 9.81 19.06 -9.70
C GLN A 102 9.89 17.60 -9.22
N ALA A 103 10.33 16.70 -10.10
CA ALA A 103 10.46 15.29 -9.80
C ALA A 103 11.43 15.04 -8.64
N ILE A 104 12.59 15.70 -8.65
CA ILE A 104 13.60 15.60 -7.58
C ILE A 104 13.05 16.18 -6.26
N GLU A 105 12.47 17.38 -6.30
CA GLU A 105 11.93 18.03 -5.09
C GLU A 105 10.89 17.16 -4.40
N ASN A 106 9.90 16.68 -5.16
CA ASN A 106 8.81 15.88 -4.62
C ASN A 106 9.28 14.50 -4.12
N ALA A 107 10.20 13.83 -4.82
CA ALA A 107 10.81 12.59 -4.34
C ALA A 107 11.63 12.85 -3.05
N GLY A 108 12.40 13.94 -3.02
CA GLY A 108 13.20 14.35 -1.88
C GLY A 108 12.35 14.64 -0.64
N ARG A 109 11.17 15.26 -0.82
CA ARG A 109 10.20 15.46 0.26
C ARG A 109 9.76 14.14 0.89
N PHE A 110 9.41 13.11 0.11
CA PHE A 110 9.04 11.81 0.69
C PHE A 110 10.19 11.15 1.46
N VAL A 111 11.43 11.29 0.99
CA VAL A 111 12.61 10.80 1.71
C VAL A 111 12.78 11.58 3.02
N HIS A 112 12.73 12.91 2.96
CA HIS A 112 13.00 13.79 4.10
C HIS A 112 11.90 13.75 5.17
N GLU A 113 10.64 13.85 4.75
CA GLU A 113 9.49 14.05 5.63
C GLU A 113 8.82 12.72 6.03
N ALA A 114 9.02 11.64 5.27
CA ALA A 114 8.38 10.34 5.50
C ALA A 114 9.35 9.14 5.49
N ASN A 115 10.66 9.37 5.44
CA ASN A 115 11.68 8.31 5.53
C ASN A 115 11.47 7.19 4.48
N ALA A 116 10.91 7.58 3.33
CA ALA A 116 10.79 6.71 2.18
C ALA A 116 12.18 6.34 1.66
N GLU A 117 12.35 5.08 1.24
CA GLU A 117 13.65 4.58 0.78
C GLU A 117 13.70 4.47 -0.74
N VAL A 118 12.53 4.37 -1.37
CA VAL A 118 12.37 4.12 -2.81
C VAL A 118 11.11 4.80 -3.33
N MET A 119 11.19 5.42 -4.50
CA MET A 119 10.00 5.88 -5.22
C MET A 119 9.51 4.82 -6.21
N LYS A 120 8.20 4.72 -6.42
CA LYS A 120 7.59 4.01 -7.56
C LYS A 120 7.05 5.06 -8.53
N CYS A 121 7.50 5.00 -9.78
CA CYS A 121 7.13 5.97 -10.81
C CYS A 121 6.46 5.27 -11.98
N GLU A 122 5.20 5.62 -12.21
CA GLU A 122 4.39 5.13 -13.30
C GLU A 122 4.65 5.88 -14.60
N GLY A 123 4.96 5.19 -15.70
CA GLY A 123 5.16 5.91 -16.95
C GLY A 123 5.54 5.07 -18.15
N ASN A 124 6.20 5.74 -19.07
CA ASN A 124 6.73 5.18 -20.30
C ASN A 124 8.07 5.87 -20.61
N ARG A 125 8.66 5.58 -21.76
CA ARG A 125 9.92 6.21 -22.20
C ARG A 125 9.93 7.74 -22.19
N HIS A 126 8.79 8.42 -22.27
CA HIS A 126 8.73 9.89 -22.21
C HIS A 126 8.94 10.44 -20.79
N HIS A 127 8.72 9.62 -19.76
CA HIS A 127 8.91 9.99 -18.35
C HIS A 127 10.31 9.60 -17.84
N ALA A 128 11.02 8.73 -18.58
CA ALA A 128 12.36 8.27 -18.25
C ALA A 128 13.35 9.41 -17.92
N PRO A 129 13.37 10.57 -18.63
CA PRO A 129 14.27 11.66 -18.26
C PRO A 129 14.03 12.29 -16.88
N ASN A 130 12.78 12.29 -16.40
CA ASN A 130 12.45 12.80 -15.05
C ASN A 130 12.79 11.75 -13.98
N ILE A 131 12.57 10.48 -14.30
CA ILE A 131 12.94 9.35 -13.42
C ILE A 131 14.46 9.25 -13.27
N GLU A 132 15.20 9.38 -14.36
CA GLU A 132 16.66 9.45 -14.36
C GLU A 132 17.16 10.59 -13.46
N ALA A 133 16.47 11.74 -13.46
CA ALA A 133 16.82 12.86 -12.59
C ALA A 133 16.65 12.51 -11.10
N ILE A 134 15.59 11.79 -10.72
CA ILE A 134 15.39 11.27 -9.35
C ILE A 134 16.52 10.30 -8.96
N VAL A 135 16.83 9.36 -9.86
CA VAL A 135 17.89 8.35 -9.63
C VAL A 135 19.26 9.03 -9.47
N ASN A 136 19.59 9.98 -10.34
CA ASN A 136 20.84 10.74 -10.29
C ASN A 136 20.95 11.65 -9.06
N ALA A 137 19.82 12.05 -8.47
CA ALA A 137 19.79 12.73 -7.17
C ALA A 137 20.02 11.79 -5.97
N GLY A 138 20.22 10.49 -6.22
CA GLY A 138 20.52 9.48 -5.21
C GLY A 138 19.30 8.79 -4.61
N ILE A 139 18.12 8.96 -5.20
CA ILE A 139 16.86 8.36 -4.74
C ILE A 139 16.53 7.17 -5.64
N PRO A 140 16.52 5.93 -5.12
CA PRO A 140 16.21 4.75 -5.95
C PRO A 140 14.76 4.75 -6.45
N VAL A 141 14.55 4.21 -7.65
CA VAL A 141 13.23 4.15 -8.30
C VAL A 141 12.88 2.75 -8.78
N GLN A 142 11.67 2.29 -8.50
CA GLN A 142 11.00 1.21 -9.23
C GLN A 142 10.20 1.84 -10.38
N GLY A 143 10.50 1.43 -11.61
CA GLY A 143 9.69 1.82 -12.77
C GLY A 143 8.39 1.03 -12.80
N HIS A 144 7.31 1.63 -13.27
CA HIS A 144 6.02 0.96 -13.42
C HIS A 144 5.48 1.16 -14.85
N ILE A 145 5.28 0.04 -15.56
CA ILE A 145 4.72 -0.03 -16.92
C ILE A 145 3.47 -0.93 -16.95
N GLY A 146 2.77 -0.91 -18.09
CA GLY A 146 1.58 -1.72 -18.31
C GLY A 146 0.33 -0.86 -18.29
N ILE A 147 -0.70 -1.27 -17.56
CA ILE A 147 -1.77 -0.34 -17.20
C ILE A 147 -1.17 0.66 -16.23
N THR A 148 -1.17 1.91 -16.66
CA THR A 148 -0.70 3.04 -15.87
C THR A 148 -1.96 3.87 -15.55
N PRO A 149 -2.60 3.69 -14.38
CA PRO A 149 -3.81 4.39 -13.96
C PRO A 149 -3.82 5.91 -14.18
N MET A 150 -2.68 6.58 -13.99
CA MET A 150 -2.53 8.02 -14.21
C MET A 150 -2.69 8.42 -15.69
N ARG A 151 -2.60 7.46 -16.61
CA ARG A 151 -2.69 7.66 -18.06
C ARG A 151 -3.90 6.94 -18.67
N MET A 152 -4.87 6.58 -17.84
CA MET A 152 -6.09 5.87 -18.26
C MET A 152 -6.80 6.48 -19.47
N PRO A 153 -6.95 7.82 -19.60
CA PRO A 153 -7.55 8.42 -20.80
C PRO A 153 -6.75 8.14 -22.09
N GLN A 154 -5.42 8.03 -22.00
CA GLN A 154 -4.56 7.69 -23.15
C GLN A 154 -4.65 6.20 -23.51
N LEU A 155 -4.87 5.35 -22.49
CA LEU A 155 -4.93 3.89 -22.65
C LEU A 155 -6.32 3.38 -23.03
N GLY A 156 -7.34 4.24 -23.00
CA GLY A 156 -8.73 3.88 -23.31
C GLY A 156 -9.44 3.13 -22.18
N GLY A 157 -8.99 3.31 -20.93
CA GLY A 157 -9.54 2.67 -19.74
C GLY A 157 -8.72 1.47 -19.25
N PHE A 158 -9.32 0.68 -18.35
CA PHE A 158 -8.65 -0.42 -17.63
C PHE A 158 -8.59 -1.67 -18.53
N ILE A 159 -7.74 -1.62 -19.56
CA ILE A 159 -7.63 -2.67 -20.57
C ILE A 159 -6.25 -3.31 -20.48
N ALA A 160 -6.23 -4.64 -20.37
CA ALA A 160 -4.99 -5.40 -20.33
C ALA A 160 -4.08 -5.10 -21.54
N GLN A 161 -2.81 -4.86 -21.26
CA GLN A 161 -1.81 -4.37 -22.22
C GLN A 161 -0.99 -5.52 -22.81
N GLY A 162 -0.35 -5.30 -23.97
CA GLY A 162 0.52 -6.29 -24.61
C GLY A 162 -0.17 -7.36 -25.46
N LYS A 163 -1.48 -7.23 -25.72
CA LYS A 163 -2.27 -8.21 -26.51
C LYS A 163 -1.90 -8.31 -28.00
N THR A 164 -1.07 -7.40 -28.51
CA THR A 164 -0.57 -7.43 -29.88
C THR A 164 0.95 -7.35 -29.86
N ALA A 165 1.62 -7.95 -30.84
CA ALA A 165 3.08 -7.93 -30.92
C ALA A 165 3.64 -6.49 -30.94
N HIS A 166 2.95 -5.57 -31.61
CA HIS A 166 3.31 -4.15 -31.61
C HIS A 166 3.27 -3.55 -30.20
N ARG A 167 2.15 -3.72 -29.48
CA ARG A 167 2.01 -3.19 -28.12
C ARG A 167 2.96 -3.85 -27.13
N ALA A 168 3.19 -5.15 -27.27
CA ALA A 168 4.18 -5.88 -26.48
C ALA A 168 5.57 -5.27 -26.67
N LYS A 169 6.00 -5.05 -27.93
CA LYS A 169 7.28 -4.39 -28.23
C LYS A 169 7.38 -3.00 -27.60
N GLU A 170 6.33 -2.19 -27.67
CA GLU A 170 6.34 -0.86 -27.04
C GLU A 170 6.55 -0.91 -25.53
N LEU A 171 5.94 -1.88 -24.85
CA LEU A 171 6.13 -2.11 -23.40
C LEU A 171 7.56 -2.53 -23.09
N ILE A 172 8.17 -3.37 -23.94
CA ILE A 172 9.59 -3.72 -23.79
C ILE A 172 10.48 -2.48 -23.94
N ASP A 173 10.21 -1.64 -24.94
CA ASP A 173 10.95 -0.39 -25.16
C ASP A 173 10.75 0.58 -23.98
N ASP A 174 9.56 0.64 -23.39
CA ASP A 174 9.29 1.42 -22.17
C ASP A 174 10.06 0.87 -20.96
N ALA A 175 10.06 -0.45 -20.75
CA ALA A 175 10.79 -1.11 -19.67
C ALA A 175 12.30 -0.84 -19.76
N LYS A 176 12.86 -0.94 -20.97
CA LYS A 176 14.27 -0.68 -21.24
C LYS A 176 14.62 0.78 -20.97
N ALA A 177 13.79 1.73 -21.40
CA ALA A 177 14.00 3.14 -21.09
C ALA A 177 14.00 3.42 -19.57
N MET A 178 13.13 2.75 -18.81
CA MET A 178 13.14 2.84 -17.34
C MET A 178 14.40 2.22 -16.72
N TYR A 179 14.84 1.07 -17.24
CA TYR A 179 16.09 0.45 -16.80
C TYR A 179 17.30 1.33 -17.11
N ASP A 180 17.38 1.89 -18.32
CA ASP A 180 18.45 2.79 -18.76
C ASP A 180 18.48 4.08 -17.93
N ALA A 181 17.31 4.56 -17.46
CA ALA A 181 17.18 5.65 -16.50
C ALA A 181 17.66 5.29 -15.08
N GLY A 182 18.02 4.03 -14.83
CA GLY A 182 18.59 3.56 -13.57
C GLY A 182 17.58 2.97 -12.57
N CYS A 183 16.36 2.63 -13.00
CA CYS A 183 15.42 1.92 -12.15
C CYS A 183 16.00 0.56 -11.69
N PHE A 184 15.94 0.28 -10.39
CA PHE A 184 16.49 -0.95 -9.82
C PHE A 184 15.54 -2.15 -9.95
N SER A 185 14.28 -1.93 -10.33
CA SER A 185 13.26 -2.94 -10.59
C SER A 185 12.15 -2.36 -11.49
N ILE A 186 11.38 -3.23 -12.13
CA ILE A 186 10.27 -2.85 -13.02
C ILE A 186 9.00 -3.59 -12.62
N LEU A 187 7.91 -2.86 -12.34
CA LEU A 187 6.57 -3.42 -12.16
C LEU A 187 5.84 -3.51 -13.50
N CYS A 188 5.25 -4.67 -13.78
CA CYS A 188 4.38 -4.92 -14.93
C CYS A 188 2.94 -5.09 -14.43
N GLU A 189 2.09 -4.08 -14.66
CA GLU A 189 0.68 -4.10 -14.26
C GLU A 189 -0.22 -4.50 -15.42
N VAL A 190 -0.97 -5.59 -15.24
CA VAL A 190 -2.01 -6.10 -16.16
C VAL A 190 -1.52 -6.13 -17.62
N THR A 191 -0.28 -6.56 -17.81
CA THR A 191 0.26 -6.95 -19.12
C THR A 191 -0.07 -8.41 -19.40
N THR A 192 0.17 -8.88 -20.63
CA THR A 192 0.20 -10.32 -20.89
C THR A 192 1.36 -10.98 -20.15
N SER A 193 1.23 -12.27 -19.79
CA SER A 193 2.27 -13.00 -19.07
C SER A 193 3.54 -13.15 -19.87
N GLU A 194 3.44 -13.27 -21.20
CA GLU A 194 4.58 -13.38 -22.11
C GLU A 194 5.44 -12.11 -22.10
N VAL A 195 4.83 -10.92 -21.89
CA VAL A 195 5.60 -9.67 -21.75
C VAL A 195 6.38 -9.66 -20.45
N ALA A 196 5.75 -10.05 -19.34
CA ALA A 196 6.41 -10.09 -18.02
C ALA A 196 7.51 -11.16 -17.97
N GLU A 197 7.26 -12.35 -18.54
CA GLU A 197 8.23 -13.44 -18.67
C GLU A 197 9.45 -12.98 -19.49
N TYR A 198 9.23 -12.44 -20.68
CA TYR A 198 10.32 -11.96 -21.52
C TYR A 198 11.15 -10.87 -20.82
N LEU A 199 10.51 -9.93 -20.12
CA LEU A 199 11.22 -8.91 -19.34
C LEU A 199 12.05 -9.50 -18.20
N ALA A 200 11.51 -10.48 -17.47
CA ALA A 200 12.22 -11.15 -16.38
C ALA A 200 13.45 -11.91 -16.88
N GLU A 201 13.42 -12.45 -18.10
CA GLU A 201 14.57 -13.11 -18.71
C GLU A 201 15.67 -12.13 -19.15
N ILE A 202 15.30 -10.96 -19.69
CA ILE A 202 16.27 -10.07 -20.35
C ILE A 202 16.81 -8.95 -19.46
N LEU A 203 16.07 -8.53 -18.43
CA LEU A 203 16.47 -7.42 -17.58
C LEU A 203 17.38 -7.91 -16.44
N PRO A 204 18.48 -7.22 -16.11
CA PRO A 204 19.35 -7.59 -15.01
C PRO A 204 18.84 -7.08 -13.64
N VAL A 205 17.57 -6.69 -13.57
CA VAL A 205 16.88 -6.11 -12.42
C VAL A 205 15.55 -6.84 -12.20
N PRO A 206 15.02 -6.89 -10.97
CA PRO A 206 13.82 -7.67 -10.69
C PRO A 206 12.62 -7.12 -11.45
N VAL A 207 11.85 -8.03 -12.02
CA VAL A 207 10.53 -7.77 -12.60
C VAL A 207 9.46 -8.20 -11.60
N ILE A 208 8.51 -7.30 -11.32
CA ILE A 208 7.43 -7.52 -10.36
C ILE A 208 6.11 -7.56 -11.11
N SER A 209 5.32 -8.61 -10.92
CA SER A 209 3.99 -8.75 -11.51
C SER A 209 2.92 -8.10 -10.64
N LEU A 210 2.00 -7.36 -11.27
CA LEU A 210 0.69 -7.02 -10.72
C LEU A 210 -0.36 -7.44 -11.75
N GLY A 211 -0.83 -8.68 -11.64
CA GLY A 211 -1.76 -9.24 -12.63
C GLY A 211 -1.15 -9.51 -14.01
N ALA A 212 0.17 -9.73 -14.07
CA ALA A 212 0.92 -10.10 -15.27
C ALA A 212 1.42 -11.57 -15.24
N GLY A 213 0.75 -12.44 -14.47
CA GLY A 213 1.14 -13.85 -14.30
C GLY A 213 2.17 -14.07 -13.17
N ASN A 214 2.72 -15.28 -13.09
CA ASN A 214 3.62 -15.74 -12.03
C ASN A 214 5.06 -16.03 -12.52
N CYS A 215 5.41 -15.63 -13.75
CA CYS A 215 6.74 -15.83 -14.33
C CYS A 215 7.77 -14.76 -13.90
N ALA A 216 7.32 -13.69 -13.23
CA ALA A 216 8.16 -12.60 -12.76
C ALA A 216 8.91 -12.95 -11.45
N ASP A 217 9.93 -12.18 -11.09
CA ASP A 217 10.75 -12.38 -9.88
C ASP A 217 10.02 -12.09 -8.57
N GLY A 218 8.87 -11.44 -8.66
CA GLY A 218 8.03 -11.14 -7.51
C GLY A 218 6.61 -10.74 -7.89
N VAL A 219 5.80 -10.55 -6.86
CA VAL A 219 4.39 -10.14 -7.01
C VAL A 219 4.09 -8.96 -6.10
N HIS A 220 3.47 -7.95 -6.69
CA HIS A 220 2.80 -6.85 -6.02
C HIS A 220 1.30 -7.15 -5.93
N ILE A 221 0.67 -6.82 -4.80
CA ILE A 221 -0.78 -6.86 -4.66
C ILE A 221 -1.26 -5.70 -3.78
N ILE A 222 -2.48 -5.21 -4.03
CA ILE A 222 -3.10 -4.18 -3.20
C ILE A 222 -3.69 -4.84 -1.95
N SER A 223 -3.39 -4.34 -0.75
CA SER A 223 -3.87 -4.98 0.50
C SER A 223 -5.40 -5.05 0.57
N SER A 224 -6.12 -4.03 0.08
CA SER A 224 -7.58 -4.01 0.05
C SER A 224 -8.18 -5.21 -0.68
N ASP A 225 -7.53 -5.66 -1.75
CA ASP A 225 -8.03 -6.73 -2.60
C ASP A 225 -7.97 -8.10 -1.90
N LEU A 226 -6.99 -8.28 -1.01
CA LEU A 226 -6.88 -9.49 -0.19
C LEU A 226 -8.07 -9.64 0.77
N PHE A 227 -8.64 -8.50 1.19
CA PHE A 227 -9.68 -8.37 2.21
C PHE A 227 -11.07 -8.00 1.65
N HIS A 228 -11.19 -7.88 0.32
CA HIS A 228 -12.40 -7.42 -0.36
C HIS A 228 -12.92 -6.05 0.14
N LEU A 229 -12.00 -5.12 0.45
CA LEU A 229 -12.36 -3.80 0.98
C LEU A 229 -12.83 -2.79 -0.08
N TRP A 230 -12.80 -3.18 -1.36
CA TRP A 230 -13.34 -2.39 -2.46
C TRP A 230 -14.40 -3.19 -3.21
N GLU A 231 -15.64 -3.12 -2.72
CA GLU A 231 -16.74 -3.97 -3.20
C GLU A 231 -17.18 -3.64 -4.63
N GLU A 232 -17.09 -2.36 -5.02
CA GLU A 232 -17.52 -1.90 -6.36
C GLU A 232 -16.61 -2.42 -7.47
N HIS A 233 -15.36 -2.78 -7.16
CA HIS A 233 -14.39 -3.21 -8.15
C HIS A 233 -13.40 -4.25 -7.60
N VAL A 234 -13.62 -5.51 -7.94
CA VAL A 234 -12.63 -6.57 -7.71
C VAL A 234 -11.84 -6.81 -9.00
N PRO A 235 -10.54 -6.48 -9.04
CA PRO A 235 -9.74 -6.75 -10.22
C PRO A 235 -9.69 -8.26 -10.50
N LYS A 236 -9.88 -8.65 -11.77
CA LYS A 236 -9.90 -10.08 -12.18
C LYS A 236 -8.63 -10.85 -11.82
N HIS A 237 -7.51 -10.14 -11.69
CA HIS A 237 -6.21 -10.72 -11.36
C HIS A 237 -5.97 -10.84 -9.85
N SER A 238 -6.82 -10.20 -9.04
CA SER A 238 -6.70 -10.22 -7.59
C SER A 238 -7.39 -11.47 -7.02
N ARG A 239 -6.78 -12.02 -5.97
CA ARG A 239 -7.35 -13.13 -5.20
C ARG A 239 -7.82 -12.59 -3.85
N ILE A 240 -9.11 -12.69 -3.59
CA ILE A 240 -9.68 -12.46 -2.27
C ILE A 240 -9.28 -13.63 -1.37
N TYR A 241 -8.64 -13.34 -0.24
CA TYR A 241 -8.30 -14.32 0.78
C TYR A 241 -9.33 -14.36 1.89
N THR A 242 -9.96 -13.23 2.20
CA THR A 242 -11.04 -13.11 3.17
C THR A 242 -11.92 -11.94 2.78
N ASP A 243 -13.23 -12.09 2.92
CA ASP A 243 -14.15 -10.97 2.79
C ASP A 243 -14.35 -10.31 4.15
N LEU A 244 -13.83 -9.10 4.33
CA LEU A 244 -13.84 -8.42 5.61
C LEU A 244 -15.13 -7.63 5.85
N ILE A 245 -15.87 -7.25 4.79
CA ILE A 245 -17.06 -6.41 4.92
C ILE A 245 -18.17 -7.12 5.72
N PRO A 246 -18.57 -8.37 5.43
CA PRO A 246 -19.58 -9.06 6.23
C PRO A 246 -19.19 -9.25 7.69
N ILE A 247 -17.89 -9.37 7.98
CA ILE A 247 -17.37 -9.49 9.36
C ILE A 247 -17.52 -8.14 10.08
N MET A 248 -17.19 -7.03 9.41
CA MET A 248 -17.37 -5.69 9.97
C MET A 248 -18.84 -5.39 10.22
N GLU A 249 -19.72 -5.71 9.25
CA GLU A 249 -21.17 -5.56 9.38
C GLU A 249 -21.74 -6.34 10.55
N ASP A 250 -21.35 -7.62 10.71
CA ASP A 250 -21.76 -8.45 11.85
C ASP A 250 -21.32 -7.85 13.19
N VAL A 251 -20.03 -7.49 13.31
CA VAL A 251 -19.48 -6.95 14.55
C VAL A 251 -20.17 -5.65 14.95
N ILE A 252 -20.38 -4.73 13.99
CA ILE A 252 -21.04 -3.45 14.25
C ILE A 252 -22.51 -3.67 14.59
N THR A 253 -23.19 -4.59 13.90
CA THR A 253 -24.59 -4.93 14.17
C THR A 253 -24.75 -5.48 15.58
N ARG A 254 -23.91 -6.44 16.00
CA ARG A 254 -23.94 -7.00 17.35
C ARG A 254 -23.68 -5.93 18.41
N TYR A 255 -22.70 -5.06 18.20
CA TYR A 255 -22.47 -3.92 19.10
C TYR A 255 -23.70 -3.00 19.21
N MET A 256 -24.32 -2.66 18.08
CA MET A 256 -25.52 -1.83 18.06
C MET A 256 -26.67 -2.50 18.83
N ASP A 257 -26.84 -3.80 18.69
CA ASP A 257 -27.89 -4.54 19.36
C ASP A 257 -27.62 -4.69 20.87
N ASP A 258 -26.37 -4.91 21.28
CA ASP A 258 -25.97 -4.89 22.69
C ASP A 258 -26.28 -3.53 23.35
N VAL A 259 -26.05 -2.42 22.64
CA VAL A 259 -26.39 -1.08 23.12
C VAL A 259 -27.91 -0.87 23.21
N LYS A 260 -28.67 -1.24 22.17
CA LYS A 260 -30.13 -1.10 22.14
C LYS A 260 -30.82 -1.93 23.23
N THR A 261 -30.30 -3.12 23.50
CA THR A 261 -30.81 -4.05 24.52
C THR A 261 -30.28 -3.76 25.92
N ARG A 262 -29.37 -2.78 26.07
CA ARG A 262 -28.67 -2.46 27.34
C ARG A 262 -27.83 -3.60 27.90
N ASN A 263 -27.39 -4.53 27.06
CA ASN A 263 -26.40 -5.54 27.41
C ASN A 263 -24.97 -4.98 27.43
N TYR A 264 -24.71 -3.91 26.67
CA TYR A 264 -23.46 -3.18 26.70
C TYR A 264 -23.66 -1.68 27.04
N PRO A 265 -22.81 -1.10 27.90
CA PRO A 265 -21.75 -1.76 28.67
C PRO A 265 -22.31 -2.69 29.75
N GLY A 266 -21.69 -3.88 29.89
CA GLY A 266 -21.99 -4.82 30.97
C GLY A 266 -21.27 -4.47 32.28
N PRO A 267 -21.49 -5.22 33.38
CA PRO A 267 -20.82 -5.01 34.66
C PRO A 267 -19.28 -5.01 34.56
N GLU A 268 -18.71 -5.87 33.74
CA GLU A 268 -17.26 -5.97 33.48
C GLU A 268 -16.68 -4.78 32.70
N ASN A 269 -17.53 -4.03 32.01
CA ASN A 269 -17.16 -2.82 31.26
C ASN A 269 -17.55 -1.53 32.00
N THR A 270 -17.98 -1.66 33.25
CA THR A 270 -18.49 -0.53 34.04
C THR A 270 -17.65 -0.37 35.31
N ILE A 271 -17.19 0.85 35.55
CA ILE A 271 -16.53 1.22 36.80
C ILE A 271 -17.58 1.87 37.70
N ASN A 272 -17.69 1.41 38.94
CA ASN A 272 -18.63 1.93 39.93
C ASN A 272 -17.87 2.71 41.02
N MET A 273 -18.53 3.73 41.58
CA MET A 273 -18.04 4.39 42.80
C MET A 273 -18.03 3.39 43.96
N PRO A 274 -17.08 3.51 44.91
CA PRO A 274 -17.26 2.97 46.26
C PRO A 274 -18.60 3.43 46.85
N GLU A 275 -19.24 2.59 47.65
CA GLU A 275 -20.61 2.82 48.12
C GLU A 275 -20.73 4.07 49.02
N ASP A 276 -19.72 4.34 49.84
CA ASP A 276 -19.63 5.51 50.70
C ASP A 276 -19.55 6.82 49.89
N GLU A 277 -18.70 6.84 48.87
CA GLU A 277 -18.60 7.96 47.93
C GLU A 277 -19.89 8.14 47.12
N LEU A 278 -20.52 7.04 46.68
CA LEU A 278 -21.81 7.11 45.98
C LEU A 278 -22.91 7.71 46.87
N ARG A 279 -22.94 7.33 48.15
CA ARG A 279 -23.90 7.87 49.12
C ARG A 279 -23.65 9.34 49.40
N GLN A 280 -22.40 9.75 49.54
CA GLN A 280 -22.04 11.17 49.72
C GLN A 280 -22.44 11.99 48.49
N PHE A 281 -22.09 11.51 47.28
CA PHE A 281 -22.51 12.12 46.03
C PHE A 281 -24.03 12.26 45.91
N ALA A 282 -24.78 11.22 46.28
CA ALA A 282 -26.24 11.25 46.26
C ALA A 282 -26.82 12.28 47.26
N LYS A 283 -26.20 12.47 48.43
CA LYS A 283 -26.58 13.53 49.39
C LYS A 283 -26.30 14.92 48.83
N ASP A 284 -25.09 15.14 48.31
CA ASP A 284 -24.65 16.44 47.81
C ASP A 284 -25.52 16.92 46.65
N MET A 285 -25.94 15.99 45.79
CA MET A 285 -26.82 16.27 44.66
C MET A 285 -28.32 16.26 45.00
N LYS A 286 -28.69 16.00 46.26
CA LYS A 286 -30.09 15.79 46.69
C LYS A 286 -30.82 14.74 45.82
N TRP A 287 -30.13 13.65 45.51
CA TRP A 287 -30.64 12.57 44.67
C TRP A 287 -31.47 11.58 45.51
N GLU A 288 -32.67 12.00 45.89
CA GLU A 288 -33.55 11.30 46.85
C GLU A 288 -33.80 9.83 46.48
N ARG A 289 -34.19 9.55 45.23
CA ARG A 289 -34.40 8.18 44.74
C ARG A 289 -33.18 7.28 44.96
N LYS A 290 -31.96 7.80 44.77
CA LYS A 290 -30.75 7.00 44.91
C LYS A 290 -30.41 6.76 46.38
N LEU A 291 -30.66 7.74 47.24
CA LEU A 291 -30.50 7.58 48.68
C LEU A 291 -31.44 6.51 49.24
N GLU A 292 -32.69 6.47 48.76
CA GLU A 292 -33.65 5.40 49.11
C GLU A 292 -33.19 4.03 48.62
N GLU A 293 -32.64 3.93 47.40
CA GLU A 293 -32.08 2.68 46.86
C GLU A 293 -30.89 2.14 47.68
N LEU A 294 -30.13 3.02 48.35
CA LEU A 294 -28.95 2.65 49.12
C LEU A 294 -29.26 2.27 50.58
N GLY A 295 -30.47 2.53 51.09
CA GLY A 295 -30.87 2.26 52.49
C GLY A 295 -30.43 3.35 53.46
#